data_AF-A0A7C1QA65-F1
#
_entry.id   AF-A0A7C1QA65-F1
#
_cell.length_a   1.000
_cell.length_b   1.000
_cell.length_c   1.000
_cell.angle_alpha   90.00
_cell.angle_beta   90.00
_cell.angle_gamma   90.00
#
_symmetry.space_group_name_H-M   'P 1'
#
loop_
_entity.id
_entity.type
_entity.pdbx_description
1 polymer ?
#
loop_
_entity_poly.entity_id
_entity_poly.type
_entity_poly.pdbx_seq_one_letter_code
_entity_poly.pdbx_strand_id
1 'polypeptide(L)'
;MTITSRYPGLIFISIFDAWSLYDANAIPVYLKNVDRRPIAKQTLSNKEIAISYAAFGAMKEYYYSDIEMFRKLMVELGPDPYNISLDPTTPEGVGNLAAKATIEAIKNDGSNQYGEVEGLNGEAYSPDIFLCPPFPSYTSGHSTISSGCAEVLRLFTGDDYFGESIELIPGTLSEIDSVFYGQPVTISFPTFTEAANMAGMSRVMGGSHIQADNIAGLQLGRDVATQAWKFYNTHLGN
;
A
#
# COMPACT_ATOMS: atom_id res chain seq x y z
N MET A 1 -4.92 9.38 4.96
CA MET A 1 -4.64 7.98 5.34
C MET A 1 -5.46 7.00 4.50
N THR A 2 -6.77 7.17 4.35
CA THR A 2 -7.62 6.27 3.55
C THR A 2 -7.33 6.33 2.04
N ILE A 3 -7.26 7.52 1.44
CA ILE A 3 -6.94 7.68 0.01
C ILE A 3 -5.51 7.23 -0.31
N THR A 4 -4.55 7.69 0.49
CA THR A 4 -3.12 7.43 0.29
C THR A 4 -2.70 5.98 0.55
N SER A 5 -3.48 5.20 1.30
CA SER A 5 -3.24 3.74 1.45
C SER A 5 -3.94 2.92 0.38
N ARG A 6 -5.11 3.39 -0.10
CA ARG A 6 -5.88 2.72 -1.14
C ARG A 6 -5.08 2.61 -2.44
N TYR A 7 -4.56 3.72 -2.97
CA TYR A 7 -3.94 3.71 -4.30
C TYR A 7 -2.71 2.79 -4.38
N PRO A 8 -1.76 2.82 -3.43
CA PRO A 8 -0.68 1.83 -3.40
C PRO A 8 -1.22 0.39 -3.30
N GLY A 9 -2.24 0.14 -2.48
CA GLY A 9 -2.88 -1.18 -2.41
C GLY A 9 -3.40 -1.67 -3.76
N LEU A 10 -4.10 -0.81 -4.51
CA LEU A 10 -4.62 -1.13 -5.85
C LEU A 10 -3.49 -1.35 -6.88
N ILE A 11 -2.40 -0.59 -6.78
CA ILE A 11 -1.21 -0.80 -7.61
C ILE A 11 -0.58 -2.16 -7.32
N PHE A 12 -0.38 -2.51 -6.04
CA PHE A 12 0.19 -3.80 -5.65
C PHE A 12 -0.70 -4.98 -6.01
N ILE A 13 -2.03 -4.84 -5.94
CA ILE A 13 -2.96 -5.87 -6.42
C ILE A 13 -2.79 -6.07 -7.93
N SER A 14 -2.73 -4.98 -8.71
CA SER A 14 -2.51 -5.06 -10.16
C SER A 14 -1.19 -5.76 -10.49
N ILE A 15 -0.12 -5.42 -9.76
CA ILE A 15 1.19 -6.06 -9.89
C ILE A 15 1.12 -7.54 -9.55
N PHE A 16 0.46 -7.89 -8.43
CA PHE A 16 0.32 -9.27 -7.98
C PHE A 16 -0.45 -10.12 -9.00
N ASP A 17 -1.56 -9.60 -9.53
CA ASP A 17 -2.37 -10.28 -10.55
C ASP A 17 -1.55 -10.56 -11.81
N ALA A 18 -0.78 -9.58 -12.29
CA ALA A 18 0.10 -9.77 -13.44
C ALA A 18 1.20 -10.79 -13.16
N TRP A 19 1.86 -10.69 -12.01
CA TRP A 19 2.93 -11.62 -11.59
C TRP A 19 2.41 -13.05 -11.42
N SER A 20 1.20 -13.21 -10.88
CA SER A 20 0.61 -14.51 -10.53
C SER A 20 0.48 -15.44 -11.73
N LEU A 21 0.24 -14.90 -12.93
CA LEU A 21 0.17 -15.69 -14.17
C LEU A 21 1.53 -16.26 -14.60
N TYR A 22 2.64 -15.76 -14.04
CA TYR A 22 3.99 -16.26 -14.25
C TYR A 22 4.56 -17.03 -13.05
N ASP A 23 3.76 -17.20 -12.00
CA ASP A 23 4.09 -18.09 -10.89
C ASP A 23 3.56 -19.51 -11.16
N ALA A 24 3.99 -20.51 -10.39
CA ALA A 24 3.52 -21.88 -10.52
C ALA A 24 2.14 -22.09 -9.87
N ASN A 25 1.89 -21.43 -8.73
CA ASN A 25 0.76 -21.73 -7.85
C ASN A 25 -0.14 -20.51 -7.61
N ALA A 26 0.42 -19.30 -7.66
CA ALA A 26 -0.31 -18.10 -7.30
C ALA A 26 -1.59 -17.90 -8.14
N ILE A 27 -2.62 -17.37 -7.50
CA ILE A 27 -3.97 -17.17 -8.02
C ILE A 27 -4.24 -15.68 -8.05
N PRO A 28 -4.60 -15.08 -9.20
CA PRO A 28 -4.94 -13.66 -9.28
C PRO A 28 -6.18 -13.32 -8.44
N VAL A 29 -6.26 -12.08 -7.97
CA VAL A 29 -7.37 -11.53 -7.18
C VAL A 29 -8.53 -11.12 -8.08
N TYR A 30 -8.28 -10.22 -9.05
CA TYR A 30 -9.30 -9.66 -9.93
C TYR A 30 -9.16 -10.11 -11.38
N LEU A 31 -7.95 -10.39 -11.84
CA LEU A 31 -7.68 -10.87 -13.20
C LEU A 31 -8.23 -12.28 -13.40
N LYS A 32 -9.35 -12.38 -14.11
CA LYS A 32 -10.04 -13.66 -14.41
C LYS A 32 -10.01 -13.95 -15.90
N ASN A 33 -10.22 -15.23 -16.24
CA ASN A 33 -10.30 -15.71 -17.63
C ASN A 33 -9.02 -15.48 -18.45
N VAL A 34 -7.86 -15.47 -17.78
CA VAL A 34 -6.55 -15.45 -18.42
C VAL A 34 -5.76 -16.65 -17.91
N ASP A 35 -5.32 -17.50 -18.83
CA ASP A 35 -4.58 -18.71 -18.48
C ASP A 35 -3.18 -18.38 -17.95
N ARG A 36 -2.75 -19.15 -16.95
CA ARG A 36 -1.37 -19.15 -16.45
C ARG A 36 -0.42 -19.35 -17.62
N ARG A 37 0.66 -18.56 -17.67
CA ARG A 37 1.65 -18.62 -18.74
C ARG A 37 2.41 -19.95 -18.68
N PRO A 38 2.70 -20.59 -19.83
CA PRO A 38 3.49 -21.82 -19.86
C PRO A 38 4.84 -21.64 -19.16
N ILE A 39 5.36 -22.69 -18.53
CA ILE A 39 6.63 -22.66 -17.76
C ILE A 39 7.77 -22.00 -18.55
N ALA A 40 7.89 -22.29 -19.86
CA ALA A 40 8.91 -21.69 -20.73
C ALA A 40 8.81 -20.17 -20.88
N LYS A 41 7.65 -19.58 -20.55
CA LYS A 41 7.38 -18.14 -20.56
C LYS A 41 7.44 -17.51 -19.17
N GLN A 42 7.64 -18.29 -18.10
CA GLN A 42 7.78 -17.82 -16.72
C GLN A 42 9.19 -17.29 -16.43
N THR A 43 9.74 -16.49 -17.34
CA THR A 43 11.08 -15.90 -17.22
C THR A 43 11.03 -14.64 -16.37
N LEU A 44 12.15 -14.27 -15.74
CA LEU A 44 12.27 -13.02 -14.99
C LEU A 44 11.91 -11.80 -15.86
N SER A 45 12.43 -11.75 -17.09
CA SER A 45 12.13 -10.65 -18.02
C SER A 45 10.64 -10.50 -18.33
N ASN A 46 9.90 -11.60 -18.55
CA ASN A 46 8.46 -11.51 -18.77
C ASN A 46 7.70 -11.07 -17.50
N LYS A 47 8.15 -11.50 -16.32
CA LYS A 47 7.62 -11.03 -15.04
C LYS A 47 7.81 -9.53 -14.89
N GLU A 48 9.03 -9.03 -15.10
CA GLU A 48 9.39 -7.61 -15.02
C GLU A 48 8.58 -6.75 -15.99
N ILE A 49 8.41 -7.20 -17.23
CA ILE A 49 7.56 -6.49 -18.20
C ILE A 49 6.11 -6.47 -17.72
N ALA A 50 5.54 -7.62 -17.34
CA ALA A 50 4.15 -7.70 -16.92
C ALA A 50 3.84 -6.85 -15.69
N ILE A 51 4.69 -6.89 -14.66
CA ILE A 51 4.51 -6.05 -13.47
C ILE A 51 4.69 -4.56 -13.77
N SER A 52 5.56 -4.20 -14.72
CA SER A 52 5.76 -2.80 -15.13
C SER A 52 4.51 -2.22 -15.79
N TYR A 53 3.91 -2.95 -16.74
CA TYR A 53 2.65 -2.52 -17.37
C TYR A 53 1.48 -2.52 -16.39
N ALA A 54 1.41 -3.48 -15.46
CA ALA A 54 0.39 -3.49 -14.43
C ALA A 54 0.50 -2.30 -13.48
N ALA A 55 1.72 -2.01 -13.00
CA ALA A 55 1.99 -0.85 -12.17
C ALA A 55 1.65 0.45 -12.92
N PHE A 56 2.16 0.60 -14.15
CA PHE A 56 1.92 1.80 -14.97
C PHE A 56 0.43 2.00 -15.26
N GLY A 57 -0.29 0.92 -15.60
CA GLY A 57 -1.73 0.94 -15.87
C GLY A 57 -2.57 1.36 -14.66
N ALA A 58 -2.19 0.96 -13.45
CA ALA A 58 -2.84 1.41 -12.22
C ALA A 58 -2.43 2.84 -11.83
N MET A 59 -1.14 3.17 -11.93
CA MET A 59 -0.61 4.49 -11.58
C MET A 59 -1.19 5.59 -12.47
N LYS A 60 -1.37 5.36 -13.78
CA LYS A 60 -1.97 6.37 -14.67
C LYS A 60 -3.43 6.67 -14.35
N GLU A 61 -4.14 5.72 -13.74
CA GLU A 61 -5.53 5.89 -13.32
C GLU A 61 -5.61 6.69 -12.02
N TYR A 62 -4.83 6.28 -11.01
CA TYR A 62 -4.94 6.83 -9.66
C TYR A 62 -4.08 8.07 -9.40
N TYR A 63 -3.01 8.26 -10.17
CA TYR A 63 -2.07 9.38 -10.11
C TYR A 63 -1.98 10.06 -11.48
N TYR A 64 -3.14 10.41 -12.06
CA TYR A 64 -3.23 10.92 -13.42
C TYR A 64 -2.42 12.22 -13.67
N SER A 65 -2.17 13.02 -12.62
CA SER A 65 -1.33 14.22 -12.71
C SER A 65 0.14 13.91 -12.98
N ASP A 66 0.59 12.72 -12.61
CA ASP A 66 2.00 12.32 -12.64
C ASP A 66 2.33 11.39 -13.82
N ILE A 67 1.41 11.23 -14.79
CA ILE A 67 1.56 10.31 -15.93
C ILE A 67 2.88 10.53 -16.68
N GLU A 68 3.30 11.79 -16.90
CA GLU A 68 4.56 12.06 -17.60
C GLU A 68 5.79 11.58 -16.84
N MET A 69 5.75 11.61 -15.50
CA MET A 69 6.81 11.03 -14.67
C MET A 69 6.86 9.52 -14.85
N PHE A 70 5.70 8.84 -14.82
CA PHE A 70 5.65 7.39 -14.99
C PHE A 70 6.00 6.93 -16.41
N ARG A 71 5.66 7.74 -17.44
CA ARG A 71 6.08 7.47 -18.83
C ARG A 71 7.59 7.50 -18.98
N LYS A 72 8.26 8.49 -18.37
CA LYS A 72 9.73 8.55 -18.36
C LYS A 72 10.33 7.33 -17.70
N LEU A 73 9.78 6.92 -16.55
CA LEU A 73 10.21 5.71 -15.85
C LEU A 73 10.03 4.45 -16.71
N MET A 74 8.90 4.29 -17.40
CA MET A 74 8.69 3.16 -18.34
C MET A 74 9.77 3.11 -19.42
N VAL A 75 10.10 4.27 -20.02
CA VAL A 75 11.16 4.36 -21.03
C VAL A 75 12.53 4.02 -20.44
N GLU A 76 12.83 4.49 -19.23
CA GLU A 76 14.08 4.19 -18.52
C GLU A 76 14.22 2.69 -18.20
N LEU A 77 13.11 2.03 -17.87
CA LEU A 77 13.06 0.58 -17.61
C LEU A 77 13.04 -0.26 -18.90
N GLY A 78 12.77 0.34 -20.06
CA GLY A 78 12.74 -0.30 -21.39
C GLY A 78 11.36 -0.50 -22.03
N PRO A 79 10.26 -0.75 -21.30
CA PRO A 79 8.91 -0.84 -21.87
C PRO A 79 8.42 0.40 -22.63
N ASP A 80 7.64 0.19 -23.69
CA ASP A 80 6.94 1.27 -24.42
C ASP A 80 5.68 1.73 -23.65
N PRO A 81 5.65 2.96 -23.09
CA PRO A 81 4.48 3.45 -22.35
C PRO A 81 3.22 3.63 -23.19
N TYR A 82 3.31 3.55 -24.53
CA TYR A 82 2.18 3.67 -25.45
C TYR A 82 1.62 2.32 -25.90
N ASN A 83 2.20 1.20 -25.47
CA ASN A 83 1.66 -0.12 -25.77
C ASN A 83 0.40 -0.41 -24.94
N ILE A 84 -0.74 -0.41 -25.63
CA ILE A 84 -2.07 -0.67 -25.05
C ILE A 84 -2.60 -2.08 -25.37
N SER A 85 -1.74 -3.01 -25.79
CA SER A 85 -2.14 -4.38 -26.10
C SER A 85 -2.87 -5.01 -24.91
N LEU A 86 -3.92 -5.79 -25.20
CA LEU A 86 -4.62 -6.64 -24.25
C LEU A 86 -4.50 -8.12 -24.64
N ASP A 87 -3.46 -8.47 -25.41
CA ASP A 87 -3.19 -9.86 -25.77
C ASP A 87 -2.76 -10.64 -24.51
N PRO A 88 -3.57 -11.60 -24.01
CA PRO A 88 -3.23 -12.36 -22.81
C PRO A 88 -1.99 -13.26 -23.00
N THR A 89 -1.45 -13.35 -24.21
CA THR A 89 -0.28 -14.15 -24.52
C THR A 89 1.05 -13.39 -24.44
N THR A 90 1.02 -12.06 -24.33
CA THR A 90 2.22 -11.22 -24.17
C THR A 90 2.33 -10.67 -22.75
N PRO A 91 3.55 -10.41 -22.23
CA PRO A 91 3.71 -9.83 -20.91
C PRO A 91 3.11 -8.42 -20.79
N GLU A 92 3.18 -7.62 -21.85
CA GLU A 92 2.55 -6.29 -21.90
C GLU A 92 1.03 -6.40 -21.77
N GLY A 93 0.42 -7.33 -22.53
CA GLY A 93 -1.02 -7.54 -22.50
C GLY A 93 -1.50 -8.10 -21.17
N VAL A 94 -0.75 -9.02 -20.55
CA VAL A 94 -1.02 -9.49 -19.18
C VAL A 94 -1.00 -8.33 -18.19
N GLY A 95 0.02 -7.46 -18.23
CA GLY A 95 0.13 -6.33 -17.32
C GLY A 95 -1.04 -5.34 -17.49
N ASN A 96 -1.36 -4.98 -18.74
CA ASN A 96 -2.47 -4.09 -19.05
C ASN A 96 -3.83 -4.69 -18.63
N LEU A 97 -4.04 -6.00 -18.83
CA LEU A 97 -5.23 -6.71 -18.38
C LEU A 97 -5.35 -6.73 -16.85
N ALA A 98 -4.25 -6.93 -16.13
CA ALA A 98 -4.24 -6.94 -14.67
C ALA A 98 -4.64 -5.57 -14.07
N ALA A 99 -4.06 -4.50 -14.60
CA ALA A 99 -4.43 -3.14 -14.21
C ALA A 99 -5.91 -2.86 -14.51
N LYS A 100 -6.36 -3.20 -15.73
CA LYS A 100 -7.76 -3.04 -16.13
C LYS A 100 -8.72 -3.79 -15.23
N ALA A 101 -8.45 -5.07 -14.95
CA ALA A 101 -9.30 -5.91 -14.10
C ALA A 101 -9.40 -5.33 -12.68
N THR A 102 -8.30 -4.83 -12.13
CA THR A 102 -8.30 -4.17 -10.81
C THR A 102 -9.16 -2.90 -10.84
N ILE A 103 -8.93 -2.00 -11.79
CA ILE A 103 -9.67 -0.73 -11.93
C ILE A 103 -11.18 -0.99 -12.07
N GLU A 104 -11.56 -1.94 -12.93
CA GLU A 104 -12.97 -2.29 -13.15
C GLU A 104 -13.61 -2.89 -11.89
N ALA A 105 -12.90 -3.75 -11.17
CA ALA A 105 -13.40 -4.38 -9.95
C ALA A 105 -13.65 -3.37 -8.82
N ILE A 106 -12.83 -2.31 -8.74
CA ILE A 106 -12.89 -1.34 -7.63
C ILE A 106 -13.74 -0.11 -7.95
N LYS A 107 -14.17 0.07 -9.20
CA LYS A 107 -14.86 1.30 -9.63
C LYS A 107 -16.08 1.64 -8.77
N ASN A 108 -16.83 0.61 -8.37
CA ASN A 108 -18.06 0.73 -7.59
C ASN A 108 -17.99 -0.06 -6.27
N ASP A 109 -16.82 -0.14 -5.65
CA ASP A 109 -16.62 -0.89 -4.39
C ASP A 109 -17.12 -0.17 -3.12
N GLY A 110 -17.81 0.97 -3.30
CA GLY A 110 -18.33 1.80 -2.21
C GLY A 110 -17.40 2.93 -1.77
N SER A 111 -16.18 3.05 -2.29
CA SER A 111 -15.29 4.16 -1.93
C SER A 111 -15.67 5.51 -2.55
N ASN A 112 -16.58 5.51 -3.53
CA ASN A 112 -16.96 6.67 -4.34
C ASN A 112 -15.76 7.42 -4.94
N GLN A 113 -14.74 6.69 -5.41
CA GLN A 113 -13.50 7.30 -5.91
C GLN A 113 -13.72 8.28 -7.07
N TYR A 114 -14.72 8.01 -7.90
CA TYR A 114 -15.06 8.80 -9.09
C TYR A 114 -16.12 9.87 -8.83
N GLY A 115 -16.64 10.00 -7.61
CA GLY A 115 -17.70 10.97 -7.29
C GLY A 115 -19.04 10.68 -7.99
N GLU A 116 -19.23 9.48 -8.52
CA GLU A 116 -20.41 9.08 -9.31
C GLU A 116 -21.63 8.72 -8.43
N VAL A 117 -21.48 8.64 -7.10
CA VAL A 117 -22.59 8.36 -6.17
C VAL A 117 -23.54 9.56 -6.08
N GLU A 118 -24.81 9.30 -6.41
CA GLU A 118 -25.90 10.29 -6.42
C GLU A 118 -26.10 10.96 -5.04
N GLY A 119 -26.33 12.27 -5.03
CA GLY A 119 -26.57 13.05 -3.81
C GLY A 119 -25.33 13.72 -3.18
N LEU A 120 -24.14 13.54 -3.77
CA LEU A 120 -22.89 14.13 -3.28
C LEU A 120 -22.31 15.24 -4.16
N ASN A 121 -23.02 15.66 -5.21
CA ASN A 121 -22.65 16.76 -6.12
C ASN A 121 -21.19 16.73 -6.64
N GLY A 122 -20.56 15.54 -6.74
CA GLY A 122 -19.18 15.38 -7.19
C GLY A 122 -18.10 15.69 -6.14
N GLU A 123 -18.46 15.84 -4.87
CA GLU A 123 -17.50 16.12 -3.79
C GLU A 123 -17.05 14.85 -3.06
N ALA A 124 -15.75 14.77 -2.74
CA ALA A 124 -15.18 13.69 -1.94
C ALA A 124 -15.54 13.84 -0.46
N TYR A 125 -15.62 12.72 0.27
CA TYR A 125 -16.02 12.69 1.68
C TYR A 125 -15.09 13.44 2.67
N SER A 126 -13.94 13.97 2.27
CA SER A 126 -12.95 14.56 3.18
C SER A 126 -12.52 15.98 2.77
N PRO A 127 -12.43 16.94 3.71
CA PRO A 127 -11.89 18.28 3.46
C PRO A 127 -10.36 18.30 3.35
N ASP A 128 -9.82 19.39 2.76
CA ASP A 128 -8.39 19.51 2.38
C ASP A 128 -7.41 19.76 3.53
N ILE A 129 -7.80 20.42 4.65
CA ILE A 129 -6.89 20.74 5.76
C ILE A 129 -7.61 20.65 7.11
N PHE A 130 -7.00 19.96 8.10
CA PHE A 130 -7.45 19.99 9.50
C PHE A 130 -6.33 19.60 10.50
N LEU A 131 -6.21 20.31 11.63
CA LEU A 131 -5.20 20.07 12.68
C LEU A 131 -5.37 18.74 13.45
N CYS A 132 -6.60 18.36 13.80
CA CYS A 132 -6.99 17.01 14.24
C CYS A 132 -7.72 16.27 13.10
N PRO A 133 -7.21 15.17 12.54
CA PRO A 133 -7.83 14.55 11.36
C PRO A 133 -9.36 14.43 11.49
N PRO A 134 -10.16 14.75 10.44
CA PRO A 134 -11.60 14.98 10.53
C PRO A 134 -12.39 13.65 10.63
N PHE A 135 -12.10 12.86 11.66
CA PHE A 135 -12.73 11.58 11.95
C PHE A 135 -12.75 11.29 13.46
N PRO A 136 -13.68 10.43 13.93
CA PRO A 136 -13.74 10.03 15.34
C PRO A 136 -12.42 9.43 15.85
N SER A 137 -12.10 9.64 17.13
CA SER A 137 -10.81 9.22 17.69
C SER A 137 -10.69 7.69 17.87
N TYR A 138 -11.80 6.97 18.03
CA TYR A 138 -11.77 5.53 18.32
C TYR A 138 -12.10 4.69 17.07
N THR A 139 -11.29 3.71 16.70
CA THR A 139 -9.94 3.38 17.21
C THR A 139 -8.86 4.26 16.55
N SER A 140 -7.65 4.30 17.12
CA SER A 140 -6.54 5.03 16.49
C SER A 140 -6.07 4.37 15.19
N GLY A 141 -6.25 5.06 14.06
CA GLY A 141 -5.80 4.56 12.75
C GLY A 141 -4.27 4.40 12.63
N HIS A 142 -3.47 5.25 13.30
CA HIS A 142 -2.01 5.11 13.29
C HIS A 142 -1.57 3.82 14.02
N SER A 143 -2.16 3.55 15.19
CA SER A 143 -1.92 2.32 15.93
C SER A 143 -2.36 1.08 15.14
N THR A 144 -3.50 1.15 14.45
CA THR A 144 -3.98 0.06 13.60
C THR A 144 -3.03 -0.24 12.46
N ILE A 145 -2.56 0.78 11.73
CA ILE A 145 -1.65 0.59 10.60
C ILE A 145 -0.28 0.11 11.07
N SER A 146 0.31 0.75 12.09
CA SER A 146 1.65 0.38 12.55
C SER A 146 1.68 -1.07 13.05
N SER A 147 0.68 -1.48 13.84
CA SER A 147 0.60 -2.86 14.33
C SER A 147 0.24 -3.85 13.24
N GLY A 148 -0.55 -3.45 12.24
CA GLY A 148 -0.83 -4.29 11.08
C GLY A 148 0.43 -4.57 10.26
N CYS A 149 1.22 -3.54 9.96
CA CYS A 149 2.50 -3.68 9.26
C CYS A 149 3.49 -4.55 10.05
N ALA A 150 3.64 -4.30 11.35
CA ALA A 150 4.52 -5.09 12.21
C ALA A 150 4.14 -6.57 12.23
N GLU A 151 2.84 -6.87 12.34
CA GLU A 151 2.36 -8.25 12.36
C GLU A 151 2.55 -8.94 11.01
N VAL A 152 2.30 -8.26 9.88
CA VAL A 152 2.60 -8.82 8.55
C VAL A 152 4.09 -9.10 8.38
N LEU A 153 4.97 -8.18 8.80
CA LEU A 153 6.42 -8.40 8.75
C LEU A 153 6.83 -9.59 9.59
N ARG A 154 6.32 -9.69 10.84
CA ARG A 154 6.57 -10.83 11.73
C ARG A 154 6.12 -12.16 11.13
N LEU A 155 4.94 -12.19 10.50
CA LEU A 155 4.41 -13.38 9.83
C LEU A 155 5.24 -13.75 8.59
N PHE A 156 5.73 -12.75 7.85
CA PHE A 156 6.53 -12.93 6.65
C PHE A 156 7.95 -13.42 6.93
N THR A 157 8.64 -12.83 7.91
CA THR A 157 10.01 -13.21 8.31
C THR A 157 10.02 -14.45 9.20
N GLY A 158 8.90 -14.75 9.88
CA GLY A 158 8.84 -15.76 10.95
C GLY A 158 9.48 -15.30 12.27
N ASP A 159 9.87 -14.02 12.37
CA ASP A 159 10.57 -13.44 13.51
C ASP A 159 10.11 -11.99 13.76
N ASP A 160 10.07 -11.55 15.01
CA ASP A 160 9.70 -10.18 15.40
C ASP A 160 10.91 -9.23 15.40
N TYR A 161 12.13 -9.73 15.21
CA TYR A 161 13.34 -8.93 15.23
C TYR A 161 13.34 -7.81 14.17
N PHE A 162 13.68 -6.59 14.61
CA PHE A 162 13.93 -5.45 13.72
C PHE A 162 15.35 -4.91 13.90
N GLY A 163 15.76 -4.62 15.13
CA GLY A 163 17.15 -4.27 15.48
C GLY A 163 17.64 -2.92 14.97
N GLU A 164 16.75 -2.01 14.59
CA GLU A 164 17.11 -0.70 14.05
C GLU A 164 17.22 0.38 15.14
N SER A 165 17.97 1.43 14.86
CA SER A 165 18.01 2.62 15.72
C SER A 165 18.25 3.88 14.90
N ILE A 166 17.76 5.01 15.40
CA ILE A 166 17.94 6.31 14.77
C ILE A 166 18.34 7.35 15.81
N GLU A 167 19.32 8.16 15.48
CA GLU A 167 19.65 9.36 16.25
C GLU A 167 18.84 10.54 15.72
N LEU A 168 18.11 11.21 16.61
CA LEU A 168 17.33 12.40 16.30
C LEU A 168 17.67 13.53 17.26
N ILE A 169 17.59 14.76 16.77
CA ILE A 169 17.75 15.96 17.59
C ILE A 169 16.35 16.53 17.86
N PRO A 170 15.89 16.56 19.12
CA PRO A 170 14.60 17.16 19.48
C PRO A 170 14.51 18.61 19.01
N GLY A 171 13.35 19.01 18.52
CA GLY A 171 13.10 20.37 18.02
C GLY A 171 13.34 20.57 16.52
N THR A 172 14.07 19.69 15.85
CA THR A 172 14.38 19.83 14.40
C THR A 172 13.17 19.87 13.46
N LEU A 173 12.02 19.36 13.89
CA LEU A 173 10.77 19.37 13.12
C LEU A 173 9.69 20.29 13.71
N SER A 174 9.89 20.83 14.91
CA SER A 174 8.89 21.61 15.65
C SER A 174 9.32 23.04 15.96
N GLU A 175 10.63 23.30 16.02
CA GLU A 175 11.21 24.60 16.34
C GLU A 175 11.82 25.21 15.08
N ILE A 176 11.65 26.52 14.90
CA ILE A 176 12.20 27.27 13.76
C ILE A 176 13.66 27.67 14.02
N ASP A 177 13.99 27.96 15.28
CA ASP A 177 15.32 28.40 15.68
C ASP A 177 16.09 27.25 16.34
N SER A 178 17.29 26.97 15.83
CA SER A 178 18.16 25.91 16.31
C SER A 178 18.66 26.13 17.74
N VAL A 179 18.53 27.34 18.30
CA VAL A 179 18.80 27.61 19.72
C VAL A 179 17.88 26.81 20.66
N PHE A 180 16.70 26.38 20.18
CA PHE A 180 15.76 25.58 20.95
C PHE A 180 15.91 24.07 20.72
N TYR A 181 16.92 23.65 19.95
CA TYR A 181 17.16 22.23 19.73
C TYR A 181 17.70 21.55 20.98
N GLY A 182 17.24 20.33 21.21
CA GLY A 182 17.73 19.47 22.28
C GLY A 182 19.10 18.86 21.98
N GLN A 183 19.58 18.01 22.89
CA GLN A 183 20.73 17.15 22.61
C GLN A 183 20.30 15.94 21.76
N PRO A 184 21.20 15.37 20.93
CA PRO A 184 20.91 14.14 20.19
C PRO A 184 20.42 13.02 21.13
N VAL A 185 19.39 12.31 20.70
CA VAL A 185 18.82 11.15 21.40
C VAL A 185 18.73 9.99 20.41
N THR A 186 19.19 8.81 20.84
CA THR A 186 19.01 7.57 20.09
C THR A 186 17.67 6.92 20.45
N ILE A 187 16.84 6.69 19.45
CA ILE A 187 15.61 5.91 19.55
C ILE A 187 15.89 4.51 18.99
N SER A 188 15.61 3.47 19.76
CA SER A 188 15.87 2.08 19.38
C SER A 188 14.56 1.32 19.12
N PHE A 189 14.56 0.50 18.07
CA PHE A 189 13.44 -0.34 17.63
C PHE A 189 13.89 -1.81 17.61
N PRO A 190 13.90 -2.50 18.75
CA PRO A 190 14.42 -3.86 18.85
C PRO A 190 13.57 -4.86 18.05
N THR A 191 12.25 -4.67 18.01
CA THR A 191 11.31 -5.53 17.30
C THR A 191 10.33 -4.73 16.45
N PHE A 192 9.71 -5.38 15.46
CA PHE A 192 8.61 -4.79 14.69
C PHE A 192 7.45 -4.42 15.61
N THR A 193 7.13 -5.29 16.57
CA THR A 193 6.11 -5.03 17.58
C THR A 193 6.41 -3.75 18.38
N GLU A 194 7.65 -3.54 18.83
CA GLU A 194 7.96 -2.33 19.58
C GLU A 194 7.98 -1.07 18.71
N ALA A 195 8.43 -1.17 17.46
CA ALA A 195 8.28 -0.07 16.51
C ALA A 195 6.79 0.35 16.38
N ALA A 196 5.88 -0.62 16.30
CA ALA A 196 4.44 -0.34 16.23
C ALA A 196 3.88 0.26 17.52
N ASN A 197 4.27 -0.27 18.69
CA ASN A 197 3.85 0.24 20.00
C ASN A 197 4.31 1.69 20.21
N MET A 198 5.55 2.01 19.84
CA MET A 198 6.10 3.36 19.90
C MET A 198 5.38 4.32 18.95
N ALA A 199 5.06 3.87 17.74
CA ALA A 199 4.25 4.64 16.80
C ALA A 199 2.85 4.95 17.37
N GLY A 200 2.19 3.97 18.00
CA GLY A 200 0.91 4.19 18.67
C GLY A 200 1.02 5.14 19.87
N MET A 201 2.02 4.94 20.72
CA MET A 201 2.29 5.80 21.89
C MET A 201 2.59 7.25 21.51
N SER A 202 3.25 7.47 20.36
CA SER A 202 3.51 8.82 19.85
C SER A 202 2.24 9.66 19.71
N ARG A 203 1.09 9.04 19.39
CA ARG A 203 -0.19 9.74 19.27
C ARG A 203 -0.81 10.10 20.61
N VAL A 204 -0.54 9.30 21.64
CA VAL A 204 -0.94 9.59 23.01
C VAL A 204 -0.12 10.74 23.55
N MET A 205 1.20 10.70 23.38
CA MET A 205 2.10 11.80 23.76
C MET A 205 1.82 13.10 22.99
N GLY A 206 1.48 12.99 21.70
CA GLY A 206 1.07 14.12 20.86
C GLY A 206 -0.35 14.64 21.13
N GLY A 207 -1.07 14.11 22.13
CA GLY A 207 -2.39 14.59 22.53
C GLY A 207 -3.53 14.32 21.55
N SER A 208 -3.32 13.46 20.54
CA SER A 208 -4.34 13.16 19.52
C SER A 208 -5.23 11.96 19.85
N HIS A 209 -4.78 11.07 20.74
CA HIS A 209 -5.52 9.88 21.16
C HIS A 209 -5.35 9.63 22.66
N ILE A 210 -6.35 9.00 23.27
CA ILE A 210 -6.20 8.43 24.62
C ILE A 210 -5.62 7.03 24.55
N GLN A 211 -5.08 6.53 25.66
CA GLN A 211 -4.46 5.20 25.70
C GLN A 211 -5.42 4.06 25.31
N ALA A 212 -6.73 4.21 25.58
CA ALA A 212 -7.73 3.24 25.16
C ALA A 212 -7.83 3.11 23.63
N ASP A 213 -7.84 4.24 22.90
CA ASP A 213 -7.86 4.27 21.42
C ASP A 213 -6.61 3.59 20.83
N ASN A 214 -5.46 3.80 21.47
CA ASN A 214 -4.19 3.20 21.07
C ASN A 214 -4.21 1.67 21.25
N ILE A 215 -4.56 1.19 22.45
CA ILE A 215 -4.59 -0.25 22.76
C ILE A 215 -5.55 -0.98 21.80
N ALA A 216 -6.75 -0.43 21.61
CA ALA A 216 -7.74 -1.01 20.71
C ALA A 216 -7.28 -0.98 19.25
N GLY A 217 -6.65 0.12 18.81
CA GLY A 217 -6.09 0.24 17.46
C GLY A 217 -4.98 -0.78 17.20
N LEU A 218 -4.02 -0.93 18.12
CA LEU A 218 -2.95 -1.93 18.00
C LEU A 218 -3.54 -3.35 17.88
N GLN A 219 -4.55 -3.69 18.68
CA GLN A 219 -5.22 -5.00 18.58
C GLN A 219 -5.90 -5.19 17.23
N LEU A 220 -6.68 -4.21 16.78
CA LEU A 220 -7.34 -4.25 15.48
C LEU A 220 -6.34 -4.43 14.35
N GLY A 221 -5.18 -3.78 14.42
CA GLY A 221 -4.10 -3.91 13.44
C GLY A 221 -3.61 -5.36 13.29
N ARG A 222 -3.35 -6.04 14.41
CA ARG A 222 -2.94 -7.47 14.41
C ARG A 222 -4.02 -8.38 13.85
N ASP A 223 -5.28 -8.12 14.19
CA ASP A 223 -6.41 -8.91 13.72
C ASP A 223 -6.58 -8.78 12.21
N VAL A 224 -6.49 -7.55 11.67
CA VAL A 224 -6.53 -7.28 10.23
C VAL A 224 -5.35 -7.95 9.52
N ALA A 225 -4.13 -7.80 10.04
CA ALA A 225 -2.94 -8.43 9.48
C ALA A 225 -3.06 -9.96 9.41
N THR A 226 -3.62 -10.59 10.45
CA THR A 226 -3.86 -12.04 10.47
C THR A 226 -4.83 -12.47 9.35
N GLN A 227 -5.88 -11.69 9.08
CA GLN A 227 -6.81 -11.99 7.98
C GLN A 227 -6.17 -11.73 6.61
N ALA A 228 -5.45 -10.61 6.46
CA ALA A 228 -4.73 -10.29 5.24
C ALA A 228 -3.67 -11.35 4.91
N TRP A 229 -2.97 -11.89 5.91
CA TRP A 229 -1.99 -12.96 5.75
C TRP A 229 -2.62 -14.27 5.27
N LYS A 230 -3.79 -14.63 5.81
CA LYS A 230 -4.55 -15.80 5.34
C LYS A 230 -4.99 -15.64 3.89
N PHE A 231 -5.50 -14.46 3.55
CA PHE A 231 -5.90 -14.12 2.19
C PHE A 231 -4.69 -14.22 1.24
N TYR A 232 -3.56 -13.61 1.62
CA TYR A 232 -2.32 -13.66 0.84
C TYR A 232 -1.83 -15.08 0.60
N ASN A 233 -1.79 -15.93 1.63
CA ASN A 233 -1.37 -17.34 1.48
C ASN A 233 -2.30 -18.15 0.59
N THR A 234 -3.61 -17.94 0.70
CA THR A 234 -4.59 -18.55 -0.20
C THR A 234 -4.28 -18.18 -1.66
N HIS A 235 -3.96 -16.92 -1.91
CA HIS A 235 -3.60 -16.41 -3.24
C HIS A 235 -2.17 -16.79 -3.68
N LEU A 236 -1.27 -17.17 -2.79
CA LEU A 236 -0.01 -17.82 -3.16
C LEU A 236 -0.17 -19.30 -3.53
N GLY A 237 -1.33 -19.90 -3.21
CA GLY A 237 -1.55 -21.34 -3.37
C GLY A 237 -0.90 -22.18 -2.26
N ASN A 238 -0.71 -21.59 -1.07
CA ASN A 238 -0.23 -22.26 0.15
C ASN A 238 -1.38 -22.83 0.99
#